data_AF-A0A7J9K8U0-F1
#
_entry.id   AF-A0A7J9K8U0-F1
#
_cell.length_a   1.000
_cell.length_b   1.000
_cell.length_c   1.000
_cell.angle_alpha   90.00
_cell.angle_beta   90.00
_cell.angle_gamma   90.00
#
_symmetry.space_group_name_H-M   'P 1'
#
loop_
_entity.id
_entity.type
_entity.pdbx_description
1 polymer ?
#
loop_
_entity_poly.entity_id
_entity_poly.type
_entity_poly.pdbx_seq_one_letter_code
_entity_poly.pdbx_strand_id
1 'polypeptide(L)'
;MATLAFFGVGVNLVLFLTRVLGQDNAEAANSVSKWTGTVYIFSLLGAFLSDSYWGRYKTCAIFQAIFVVGLVLLSISSSAFLLYPKGCGDEETPCGTHSTFHIVFFYLAIYMVALGNGGYQPTIATFGADQFDEEDPKEGHSKIAFFSFFYLALNLGSLFSNTILGYFEDQGMWTLGFWASAGSAFVALVLFLIGTPRYRHFKPQGNPLSRFCQVLVAAIRKWKVGIMPGDDHLFETDKNESAIKGDRRILHTEGFRFLDRAAIMTPNDYATDEE
;
A
#
# COMPACT_ATOMS: atom_id res chain seq x y z
N MET A 1 8.21 11.50 6.43
CA MET A 1 9.03 10.58 7.24
C MET A 1 8.99 9.15 6.68
N ALA A 2 7.85 8.46 6.67
CA ALA A 2 7.78 7.10 6.10
C ALA A 2 8.21 7.00 4.61
N THR A 3 7.82 7.98 3.78
CA THR A 3 8.26 8.09 2.38
C THR A 3 9.77 8.25 2.24
N LEU A 4 10.37 9.08 3.11
CA LEU A 4 11.81 9.26 3.14
C LEU A 4 12.52 7.94 3.47
N ALA A 5 12.02 7.19 4.46
CA ALA A 5 12.57 5.89 4.82
C ALA A 5 12.45 4.85 3.69
N PHE A 6 11.34 4.84 2.96
CA PHE A 6 11.15 3.90 1.85
C PHE A 6 12.06 4.21 0.66
N PHE A 7 12.13 5.46 0.23
CA PHE A 7 13.00 5.85 -0.88
C PHE A 7 14.48 5.73 -0.53
N GLY A 8 14.86 5.92 0.74
CA GLY A 8 16.26 5.75 1.19
C GLY A 8 16.73 4.33 0.94
N VAL A 9 15.91 3.35 1.32
CA VAL A 9 16.22 1.93 1.06
C VAL A 9 16.07 1.58 -0.42
N GLY A 10 14.97 1.99 -1.07
CA GLY A 10 14.62 1.50 -2.41
C GLY A 10 15.54 2.01 -3.53
N VAL A 11 15.98 3.26 -3.45
CA VAL A 11 16.79 3.91 -4.50
C VAL A 11 18.20 3.34 -4.54
N ASN A 12 18.77 3.08 -3.37
CA ASN A 12 20.16 2.64 -3.26
C ASN A 12 20.27 1.12 -3.06
N LEU A 13 19.16 0.38 -3.08
CA LEU A 13 19.18 -1.08 -2.98
C LEU A 13 19.99 -1.73 -4.11
N VAL A 14 19.93 -1.17 -5.33
CA VAL A 14 20.75 -1.66 -6.45
C VAL A 14 22.23 -1.51 -6.14
N LEU A 15 22.64 -0.33 -5.67
CA LEU A 15 24.03 -0.04 -5.29
C LEU A 15 24.50 -0.90 -4.13
N PHE A 16 23.63 -1.15 -3.14
CA PHE A 16 23.95 -2.04 -2.04
C PHE A 16 24.16 -3.48 -2.53
N LEU A 17 23.29 -3.99 -3.41
CA LEU A 17 23.43 -5.33 -3.98
C LEU A 17 24.69 -5.49 -4.84
N THR A 18 25.07 -4.46 -5.61
CA THR A 18 26.26 -4.52 -6.45
C THR A 18 27.55 -4.33 -5.64
N ARG A 19 27.62 -3.32 -4.78
CA ARG A 19 28.85 -2.98 -4.02
C ARG A 19 29.10 -3.88 -2.81
N VAL A 20 28.04 -4.31 -2.11
CA VAL A 20 28.16 -5.07 -0.85
C VAL A 20 27.97 -6.57 -1.05
N LEU A 21 26.99 -6.98 -1.85
CA LEU A 21 26.76 -8.41 -2.16
C LEU A 21 27.54 -8.89 -3.39
N GLY A 22 28.14 -7.99 -4.17
CA GLY A 22 28.92 -8.34 -5.35
C GLY A 22 28.10 -8.89 -6.51
N GLN A 23 26.80 -8.58 -6.57
CA GLN A 23 25.95 -8.98 -7.70
C GLN A 23 26.32 -8.21 -8.97
N ASP A 24 26.17 -8.85 -10.13
CA ASP A 24 26.24 -8.11 -11.39
C ASP A 24 25.06 -7.13 -11.51
N ASN A 25 25.26 -6.06 -12.29
CA ASN A 25 24.24 -5.01 -12.48
C ASN A 25 22.91 -5.58 -12.99
N ALA A 26 22.94 -6.58 -13.87
CA ALA A 26 21.72 -7.22 -14.38
C ALA A 26 20.98 -8.01 -13.28
N GLU A 27 21.73 -8.72 -12.43
CA GLU A 27 21.16 -9.51 -11.32
C GLU A 27 20.59 -8.62 -10.21
N ALA A 28 21.30 -7.55 -9.86
CA ALA A 28 20.85 -6.56 -8.89
C ALA A 28 19.57 -5.86 -9.36
N ALA A 29 19.52 -5.40 -10.61
CA ALA A 29 18.33 -4.78 -11.20
C ALA A 29 17.13 -5.72 -11.22
N ASN A 30 17.34 -7.00 -11.54
CA ASN A 30 16.28 -8.02 -11.49
C ASN A 30 15.77 -8.23 -10.04
N SER A 31 16.68 -8.31 -9.07
CA SER A 31 16.33 -8.46 -7.65
C SER A 31 15.49 -7.27 -7.13
N VAL A 32 15.88 -6.04 -7.47
CA VAL A 32 15.13 -4.83 -7.13
C VAL A 32 13.79 -4.77 -7.85
N SER A 33 13.71 -5.22 -9.10
CA SER A 33 12.45 -5.31 -9.84
C SER A 33 11.48 -6.30 -9.18
N LYS A 34 11.96 -7.46 -8.76
CA LYS A 34 11.16 -8.46 -8.00
C LYS A 34 10.69 -7.90 -6.67
N TRP A 35 11.57 -7.23 -5.94
CA TRP A 35 11.24 -6.59 -4.67
C TRP A 35 10.15 -5.52 -4.87
N THR A 36 10.31 -4.64 -5.87
CA THR A 36 9.34 -3.59 -6.22
C THR A 36 8.00 -4.17 -6.65
N GLY A 37 8.00 -5.21 -7.49
CA GLY A 37 6.76 -5.93 -7.84
C GLY A 37 6.06 -6.52 -6.61
N THR A 38 6.83 -7.05 -5.66
CA THR A 38 6.31 -7.58 -4.40
C THR A 38 5.67 -6.50 -3.52
N VAL A 39 6.26 -5.29 -3.45
CA VAL A 39 5.65 -4.13 -2.78
C VAL A 39 4.25 -3.86 -3.33
N TYR A 40 4.10 -3.81 -4.67
CA TYR A 40 2.80 -3.54 -5.30
C TYR A 40 1.78 -4.65 -5.09
N ILE A 41 2.19 -5.92 -5.09
CA ILE A 41 1.31 -7.05 -4.74
C ILE A 41 0.82 -6.91 -3.29
N PHE A 42 1.71 -6.55 -2.36
CA PHE A 42 1.32 -6.31 -0.98
C PHE A 42 0.44 -5.07 -0.79
N SER A 43 0.52 -4.07 -1.68
CA SER A 43 -0.44 -2.96 -1.71
C SER A 43 -1.86 -3.42 -1.97
N LEU A 44 -2.06 -4.35 -2.91
CA LEU A 44 -3.38 -4.95 -3.16
C LEU A 44 -3.86 -5.73 -1.93
N LEU A 45 -2.98 -6.51 -1.30
CA LEU A 45 -3.30 -7.26 -0.09
C LEU A 45 -3.68 -6.34 1.08
N GLY A 46 -2.92 -5.26 1.31
CA GLY A 46 -3.17 -4.29 2.36
C GLY A 46 -4.51 -3.57 2.18
N ALA A 47 -4.80 -3.12 0.96
CA ALA A 47 -6.10 -2.53 0.62
C ALA A 47 -7.24 -3.51 0.93
N PHE A 48 -7.15 -4.75 0.44
CA PHE A 48 -8.13 -5.80 0.68
C PHE A 48 -8.37 -6.07 2.17
N LEU A 49 -7.30 -6.20 2.97
CA LEU A 49 -7.40 -6.42 4.42
C LEU A 49 -8.03 -5.23 5.14
N SER A 50 -7.71 -4.00 4.72
CA SER A 50 -8.27 -2.77 5.29
C SER A 50 -9.77 -2.63 5.07
N ASP A 51 -10.24 -2.95 3.87
CA ASP A 51 -11.64 -2.76 3.52
C ASP A 51 -12.51 -3.94 3.99
N SER A 52 -11.95 -5.16 4.07
CA SER A 52 -12.74 -6.38 4.34
C SER A 52 -12.71 -6.85 5.80
N TYR A 53 -11.59 -6.75 6.50
CA TYR A 53 -11.40 -7.46 7.79
C TYR A 53 -11.03 -6.55 8.95
N TRP A 54 -9.92 -5.82 8.83
CA TRP A 54 -9.31 -5.14 9.99
C TRP A 54 -9.76 -3.69 10.15
N GLY A 55 -10.22 -3.05 9.07
CA GLY A 55 -10.45 -1.61 9.03
C GLY A 55 -9.16 -0.83 8.74
N ARG A 56 -9.31 0.34 8.14
CA ARG A 56 -8.20 1.16 7.62
C ARG A 56 -7.17 1.55 8.68
N TYR A 57 -7.60 1.97 9.87
CA TYR A 57 -6.70 2.32 10.97
C TYR A 57 -5.81 1.14 11.42
N LYS A 58 -6.41 -0.02 11.71
CA LYS A 58 -5.66 -1.19 12.22
C LYS A 58 -4.68 -1.69 11.16
N THR A 59 -5.10 -1.72 9.90
CA THR A 59 -4.22 -2.08 8.79
C THR A 59 -3.04 -1.12 8.69
N CYS A 60 -3.27 0.21 8.72
CA CYS A 60 -2.18 1.19 8.73
C CYS A 60 -1.20 0.93 9.88
N ALA A 61 -1.69 0.79 11.12
CA ALA A 61 -0.85 0.60 12.30
C ALA A 61 -0.01 -0.68 12.24
N ILE A 62 -0.63 -1.81 11.87
CA ILE A 62 0.04 -3.12 11.81
C ILE A 62 1.11 -3.12 10.71
N PHE A 63 0.76 -2.68 9.49
CA PHE A 63 1.71 -2.67 8.38
C PHE A 63 2.83 -1.65 8.59
N GLN A 64 2.56 -0.50 9.20
CA GLN A 64 3.59 0.46 9.59
C GLN A 64 4.53 -0.13 10.66
N ALA A 65 4.03 -0.90 11.61
CA ALA A 65 4.87 -1.61 12.59
C ALA A 65 5.75 -2.68 11.91
N ILE A 66 5.18 -3.47 10.98
CA ILE A 66 5.93 -4.44 10.17
C ILE A 66 7.04 -3.73 9.37
N PHE A 67 6.75 -2.57 8.80
CA PHE A 67 7.73 -1.76 8.06
C PHE A 67 8.90 -1.33 8.96
N VAL A 68 8.62 -0.83 10.16
CA VAL A 68 9.67 -0.45 11.13
C VAL A 68 10.52 -1.66 11.53
N VAL A 69 9.90 -2.80 11.83
CA VAL A 69 10.64 -4.03 12.17
C VAL A 69 11.51 -4.47 11.01
N GLY A 70 11.01 -4.44 9.78
CA GLY A 70 11.78 -4.76 8.57
C GLY A 70 13.00 -3.84 8.41
N LEU A 71 12.85 -2.54 8.64
CA LEU A 71 13.94 -1.57 8.57
C LEU A 71 14.99 -1.79 9.66
N VAL A 72 14.57 -2.14 10.88
CA VAL A 72 15.49 -2.48 11.98
C VAL A 72 16.27 -3.76 11.65
N LEU A 73 15.59 -4.81 11.16
CA LEU A 73 16.25 -6.04 10.72
C LEU A 73 17.24 -5.78 9.57
N LEU A 74 16.88 -4.91 8.62
CA LEU A 74 17.75 -4.50 7.53
C LEU A 74 19.00 -3.76 8.04
N SER A 75 18.80 -2.85 9.00
CA SER A 75 19.89 -2.08 9.63
C SER A 75 20.83 -2.97 10.42
N ILE A 76 20.30 -3.96 11.15
CA ILE A 76 21.10 -4.96 11.87
C ILE A 76 21.84 -5.86 10.87
N SER A 77 21.14 -6.34 9.83
CA SER A 77 21.72 -7.22 8.82
C SER A 77 22.91 -6.58 8.11
N SER A 78 22.71 -5.35 7.63
CA SER A 78 23.75 -4.56 6.96
C SER A 78 24.95 -4.29 7.88
N SER A 79 24.70 -3.73 9.07
CA SER A 79 25.78 -3.29 9.97
C SER A 79 26.54 -4.41 10.68
N ALA A 80 25.88 -5.51 11.02
CA ALA A 80 26.49 -6.60 11.79
C ALA A 80 27.08 -7.72 10.92
N PHE A 81 26.49 -7.96 9.73
CA PHE A 81 26.79 -9.16 8.95
C PHE A 81 27.33 -8.89 7.54
N LEU A 82 26.85 -7.83 6.87
CA LEU A 82 27.19 -7.57 5.46
C LEU A 82 28.29 -6.53 5.27
N LEU A 83 28.46 -5.57 6.18
CA LEU A 83 29.55 -4.58 6.13
C LEU A 83 30.80 -5.12 6.85
N TYR A 84 31.34 -6.21 6.32
CA TYR A 84 32.54 -6.87 6.83
C TYR A 84 33.65 -6.96 5.78
N PRO A 85 34.89 -6.49 6.06
CA PRO A 85 35.33 -5.79 7.29
C PRO A 85 34.68 -4.39 7.43
N LYS A 86 34.66 -3.85 8.66
CA LYS A 86 34.01 -2.55 8.95
C LYS A 86 34.53 -1.46 8.00
N GLY A 87 33.62 -0.79 7.29
CA GLY A 87 33.96 0.26 6.31
C GLY A 87 34.19 -0.24 4.88
N CYS A 88 33.79 -1.47 4.54
CA CYS A 88 33.66 -1.91 3.15
C CYS A 88 32.33 -1.47 2.53
N GLY A 89 32.24 -1.49 1.20
CA GLY A 89 31.03 -1.11 0.46
C GLY A 89 31.10 0.25 -0.22
N ASP A 90 32.29 0.86 -0.24
CA ASP A 90 32.64 1.98 -1.12
C ASP A 90 33.08 1.49 -2.50
N GLU A 91 33.20 2.40 -3.47
CA GLU A 91 33.69 2.10 -4.83
C GLU A 91 35.14 1.54 -4.82
N GLU A 92 35.92 1.88 -3.79
CA GLU A 92 37.33 1.47 -3.65
C GLU A 92 37.55 0.25 -2.74
N THR A 93 36.59 -0.07 -1.85
CA THR A 93 36.76 -1.11 -0.81
C THR A 93 35.68 -2.20 -0.91
N PRO A 94 35.90 -3.26 -1.72
CA PRO A 94 34.94 -4.34 -1.85
C PRO A 94 34.77 -5.12 -0.54
N CYS A 95 33.54 -5.51 -0.23
CA CYS A 95 33.25 -6.36 0.92
C CYS A 95 33.70 -7.81 0.70
N GLY A 96 33.95 -8.52 1.80
CA GLY A 96 34.32 -9.94 1.76
C GLY A 96 33.16 -10.86 1.38
N THR A 97 33.43 -12.16 1.31
CA THR A 97 32.40 -13.16 1.03
C THR A 97 31.43 -13.32 2.21
N HIS A 98 30.14 -13.34 1.90
CA HIS A 98 29.07 -13.47 2.90
C HIS A 98 28.60 -14.92 3.04
N SER A 99 28.30 -15.33 4.27
CA SER A 99 27.63 -16.61 4.53
C SER A 99 26.22 -16.59 3.94
N THR A 100 25.74 -17.74 3.45
CA THR A 100 24.37 -17.91 2.95
C THR A 100 23.32 -17.45 3.97
N PHE A 101 23.57 -17.68 5.25
CA PHE A 101 22.67 -17.24 6.33
C PHE A 101 22.50 -15.72 6.37
N HIS A 102 23.58 -14.95 6.19
CA HIS A 102 23.54 -13.48 6.19
C HIS A 102 22.72 -12.95 5.00
N ILE A 103 22.89 -13.57 3.83
CA ILE A 103 22.16 -13.20 2.61
C ILE A 103 20.67 -13.49 2.77
N VAL A 104 20.31 -14.67 3.29
CA VAL A 104 18.89 -15.03 3.55
C VAL A 104 18.26 -14.06 4.56
N PHE A 105 19.00 -13.71 5.62
CA PHE A 105 18.52 -12.77 6.63
C PHE A 105 18.29 -11.36 6.05
N PHE A 106 19.21 -10.89 5.19
CA PHE A 106 19.03 -9.65 4.43
C PHE A 106 17.79 -9.69 3.53
N TYR A 107 17.60 -10.76 2.74
CA TYR A 107 16.43 -10.88 1.88
C TYR A 107 15.12 -10.91 2.68
N LEU A 108 15.09 -11.61 3.82
CA LEU A 108 13.95 -11.62 4.73
C LEU A 108 13.63 -10.20 5.21
N ALA A 109 14.65 -9.42 5.58
CA ALA A 109 14.46 -8.03 6.01
C ALA A 109 13.87 -7.16 4.89
N ILE A 110 14.42 -7.17 3.68
CA ILE A 110 13.89 -6.34 2.58
C ILE A 110 12.47 -6.77 2.16
N TYR A 111 12.14 -8.06 2.18
CA TYR A 111 10.77 -8.51 1.89
C TYR A 111 9.78 -8.15 3.00
N MET A 112 10.23 -8.08 4.26
CA MET A 112 9.43 -7.56 5.37
C MET A 112 9.19 -6.04 5.23
N VAL A 113 10.20 -5.28 4.77
CA VAL A 113 10.05 -3.87 4.38
C VAL A 113 9.03 -3.74 3.24
N ALA A 114 9.08 -4.62 2.22
CA ALA A 114 8.12 -4.61 1.12
C ALA A 114 6.69 -4.87 1.59
N LEU A 115 6.50 -5.84 2.48
CA LEU A 115 5.20 -6.16 3.09
C LEU A 115 4.65 -4.95 3.85
N GLY A 116 5.47 -4.37 4.73
CA GLY A 116 5.08 -3.22 5.54
C GLY A 116 4.74 -1.98 4.70
N ASN A 117 5.63 -1.59 3.78
CA ASN A 117 5.40 -0.41 2.95
C ASN A 117 4.21 -0.60 2.01
N GLY A 118 4.15 -1.75 1.32
CA GLY A 118 3.07 -2.09 0.41
C GLY A 118 1.72 -2.02 1.10
N GLY A 119 1.57 -2.66 2.27
CA GLY A 119 0.29 -2.70 2.95
C GLY A 119 -0.19 -1.36 3.56
N TYR A 120 0.72 -0.53 4.06
CA TYR A 120 0.35 0.75 4.70
C TYR A 120 0.08 1.87 3.67
N GLN A 121 0.82 1.91 2.56
CA GLN A 121 0.82 3.06 1.64
C GLN A 121 -0.55 3.37 1.00
N PRO A 122 -1.33 2.39 0.48
CA PRO A 122 -2.66 2.70 -0.07
C PRO A 122 -3.67 3.01 1.04
N THR A 123 -3.47 2.45 2.23
CA THR A 123 -4.44 2.53 3.34
C THR A 123 -4.34 3.84 4.12
N ILE A 124 -3.16 4.46 4.20
CA ILE A 124 -3.00 5.77 4.86
C ILE A 124 -3.71 6.90 4.09
N ALA A 125 -3.70 6.85 2.76
CA ALA A 125 -4.34 7.88 1.93
C ALA A 125 -5.87 7.80 2.08
N THR A 126 -6.44 6.59 2.03
CA THR A 126 -7.88 6.40 2.23
C THR A 126 -8.29 6.69 3.68
N PHE A 127 -7.49 6.29 4.66
CA PHE A 127 -7.73 6.64 6.06
C PHE A 127 -7.69 8.15 6.33
N GLY A 128 -6.76 8.87 5.70
CA GLY A 128 -6.67 10.32 5.79
C GLY A 128 -7.87 11.01 5.15
N ALA A 129 -8.35 10.50 4.00
CA ALA A 129 -9.55 10.98 3.35
C ALA A 129 -10.79 10.84 4.24
N ASP A 130 -10.88 9.74 5.00
CA ASP A 130 -12.00 9.45 5.91
C ASP A 130 -12.08 10.43 7.10
N GLN A 131 -11.04 11.23 7.35
CA GLN A 131 -11.07 12.18 8.45
C GLN A 131 -11.93 13.42 8.16
N PHE A 132 -12.34 13.62 6.91
CA PHE A 132 -13.09 14.80 6.47
C PHE A 132 -14.47 14.38 5.95
N ASP A 133 -15.51 15.07 6.40
CA ASP A 133 -16.86 14.94 5.88
C ASP A 133 -17.01 15.74 4.57
N GLU A 134 -17.45 15.09 3.49
CA GLU A 134 -17.65 15.79 2.21
C GLU A 134 -18.95 16.61 2.18
N GLU A 135 -19.89 16.31 3.08
CA GLU A 135 -21.18 17.01 3.13
C GLU A 135 -21.06 18.37 3.83
N ASP A 136 -20.04 18.57 4.67
CA ASP A 136 -19.73 19.89 5.23
C ASP A 136 -18.86 20.68 4.23
N PRO A 137 -19.34 21.83 3.71
CA PRO A 137 -18.59 22.63 2.74
C PRO A 137 -17.22 23.12 3.26
N LYS A 138 -17.02 23.23 4.58
CA LYS A 138 -15.73 23.58 5.20
C LYS A 138 -14.78 22.38 5.25
N GLU A 139 -15.29 21.20 5.61
CA GLU A 139 -14.47 19.98 5.69
C GLU A 139 -14.11 19.45 4.30
N GLY A 140 -15.02 19.56 3.32
CA GLY A 140 -14.75 19.23 1.92
C GLY A 140 -13.59 20.04 1.33
N HIS A 141 -13.50 21.35 1.62
CA HIS A 141 -12.36 22.17 1.21
C HIS A 141 -11.07 21.78 1.95
N SER A 142 -11.18 21.45 3.24
CA SER A 142 -10.06 20.99 4.07
C SER A 142 -9.47 19.66 3.59
N LYS A 143 -10.31 18.76 3.04
CA LYS A 143 -9.88 17.51 2.41
C LYS A 143 -8.97 17.74 1.20
N ILE A 144 -9.31 18.70 0.35
CA ILE A 144 -8.49 19.07 -0.82
C ILE A 144 -7.14 19.60 -0.35
N ALA A 145 -7.15 20.53 0.62
CA ALA A 145 -5.92 21.05 1.21
C ALA A 145 -5.07 19.94 1.83
N PHE A 146 -5.68 19.00 2.56
CA PHE A 146 -5.00 17.82 3.10
C PHE A 146 -4.26 17.04 2.02
N PHE A 147 -4.93 16.71 0.90
CA PHE A 147 -4.27 16.00 -0.19
C PHE A 147 -3.15 16.82 -0.83
N SER A 148 -3.32 18.14 -1.01
CA SER A 148 -2.24 19.00 -1.50
C SER A 148 -1.01 18.96 -0.58
N PHE A 149 -1.19 19.09 0.74
CA PHE A 149 -0.09 19.00 1.70
C PHE A 149 0.50 17.59 1.76
N PHE A 150 -0.34 16.55 1.66
CA PHE A 150 0.10 15.15 1.63
C PHE A 150 1.02 14.90 0.44
N TYR A 151 0.61 15.27 -0.78
CA TYR A 151 1.45 15.12 -1.97
C TYR A 151 2.69 16.00 -1.93
N LEU A 152 2.61 17.23 -1.41
CA LEU A 152 3.79 18.06 -1.20
C LEU A 152 4.79 17.37 -0.26
N ALA A 153 4.33 16.84 0.87
CA ALA A 153 5.17 16.14 1.84
C ALA A 153 5.78 14.85 1.28
N LEU A 154 5.04 14.11 0.44
CA LEU A 154 5.55 12.93 -0.28
C LEU A 154 6.71 13.32 -1.22
N ASN A 155 6.50 14.35 -2.05
CA ASN A 155 7.50 14.80 -3.01
C ASN A 155 8.74 15.37 -2.32
N LEU A 156 8.57 16.19 -1.28
CA LEU A 156 9.68 16.69 -0.48
C LEU A 156 10.43 15.54 0.20
N GLY A 157 9.72 14.58 0.80
CA GLY A 157 10.33 13.41 1.41
C GLY A 157 11.15 12.58 0.43
N SER A 158 10.64 12.39 -0.79
CA SER A 158 11.37 11.73 -1.89
C SER A 158 12.60 12.53 -2.31
N LEU A 159 12.48 13.85 -2.49
CA LEU A 159 13.60 14.72 -2.88
C LEU A 159 14.73 14.67 -1.85
N PHE A 160 14.42 14.84 -0.56
CA PHE A 160 15.40 14.77 0.53
C PHE A 160 16.05 13.39 0.62
N SER A 161 15.29 12.32 0.42
CA SER A 161 15.82 10.97 0.44
C SER A 161 16.81 10.71 -0.70
N ASN A 162 16.43 11.06 -1.93
CA ASN A 162 17.27 10.84 -3.11
C ASN A 162 18.55 11.68 -3.08
N THR A 163 18.54 12.83 -2.40
CA THR A 163 19.69 13.73 -2.32
C THR A 163 20.56 13.45 -1.09
N ILE A 164 20.03 13.62 0.11
CA ILE A 164 20.81 13.53 1.36
C ILE A 164 21.14 12.09 1.72
N LEU A 165 20.13 11.20 1.74
CA LEU A 165 20.39 9.78 2.06
C LEU A 165 21.18 9.12 0.94
N GLY A 166 20.84 9.41 -0.32
CA GLY A 166 21.62 8.99 -1.49
C GLY A 166 23.09 9.37 -1.37
N TYR A 167 23.40 10.62 -1.02
CA TYR A 167 24.77 11.06 -0.83
C TYR A 167 25.51 10.28 0.27
N PHE A 168 24.89 10.08 1.44
CA PHE A 168 25.54 9.31 2.52
C PHE A 168 25.79 7.86 2.13
N GLU A 169 24.84 7.25 1.42
CA GLU A 169 24.92 5.86 0.99
C GLU A 169 25.95 5.68 -0.14
N ASP A 170 26.07 6.67 -1.05
CA ASP A 170 27.11 6.70 -2.08
C ASP A 170 28.52 6.79 -1.51
N GLN A 171 28.69 7.46 -0.36
CA GLN A 171 29.95 7.55 0.41
C GLN A 171 30.16 6.35 1.35
N GLY A 172 29.43 5.24 1.16
CA GLY A 172 29.58 4.00 1.93
C GLY A 172 29.05 4.05 3.35
N MET A 173 28.40 5.14 3.76
CA MET A 173 27.79 5.28 5.09
C MET A 173 26.42 4.58 5.18
N TRP A 174 26.33 3.38 4.61
CA TRP A 174 25.14 2.53 4.55
C TRP A 174 24.45 2.33 5.91
N THR A 175 25.26 2.11 6.95
CA THR A 175 24.75 1.93 8.33
C THR A 175 23.96 3.16 8.79
N LEU A 176 24.47 4.36 8.53
CA LEU A 176 23.79 5.60 8.93
C LEU A 176 22.51 5.83 8.12
N GLY A 177 22.53 5.55 6.80
CA GLY A 177 21.34 5.67 5.94
C GLY A 177 20.19 4.76 6.39
N PHE A 178 20.48 3.48 6.66
CA PHE A 178 19.45 2.53 7.11
C PHE A 178 18.94 2.82 8.52
N TRP A 179 19.82 3.17 9.48
CA TRP A 179 19.38 3.57 10.82
C TRP A 179 18.59 4.88 10.83
N ALA A 180 18.96 5.86 9.99
CA ALA A 180 18.19 7.09 9.82
C ALA A 180 16.80 6.80 9.24
N SER A 181 16.72 5.89 8.27
CA SER A 181 15.44 5.43 7.70
C SER A 181 14.57 4.73 8.75
N ALA A 182 15.15 3.81 9.54
CA ALA A 182 14.46 3.13 10.63
C ALA A 182 13.94 4.10 11.70
N GLY A 183 14.77 5.07 12.12
CA GLY A 183 14.39 6.11 13.07
C GLY A 183 13.26 7.00 12.55
N SER A 184 13.33 7.44 11.30
CA SER A 184 12.29 8.22 10.63
C SER A 184 10.96 7.47 10.56
N ALA A 185 10.97 6.18 10.19
CA ALA A 185 9.78 5.34 10.14
C ALA A 185 9.18 5.09 11.54
N PHE A 186 10.02 4.92 12.56
CA PHE A 186 9.59 4.78 13.95
C PHE A 186 8.92 6.06 14.47
N VAL A 187 9.52 7.23 14.22
CA VAL A 187 8.91 8.52 14.56
C VAL A 187 7.55 8.69 13.86
N ALA A 188 7.46 8.29 12.59
CA ALA A 188 6.19 8.31 11.86
C ALA A 188 5.12 7.42 12.53
N LEU A 189 5.48 6.21 12.94
CA LEU A 189 4.59 5.29 13.65
C LEU A 189 4.12 5.88 14.99
N VAL A 190 5.04 6.43 15.79
CA VAL A 190 4.71 7.04 17.08
C VAL A 190 3.76 8.23 16.90
N LEU A 191 4.03 9.12 15.95
CA LEU A 191 3.15 10.26 15.65
C LEU A 191 1.75 9.80 15.21
N PHE A 192 1.66 8.75 14.41
CA PHE A 192 0.39 8.14 14.01
C PHE A 192 -0.37 7.59 15.22
N LEU A 193 0.29 6.84 16.11
CA LEU A 193 -0.35 6.26 17.29
C LEU A 193 -0.72 7.29 18.36
N ILE A 194 0.00 8.41 18.46
CA ILE A 194 -0.40 9.53 19.34
C ILE A 194 -1.70 10.18 18.86
N GLY A 195 -1.97 10.14 17.55
CA GLY A 195 -3.19 10.67 16.96
C GLY A 195 -4.44 9.80 17.18
N THR A 196 -4.28 8.54 17.59
CA THR A 196 -5.37 7.55 17.74
C THR A 196 -6.66 8.06 18.41
N PRO A 197 -6.64 8.77 19.56
CA PRO A 197 -7.87 9.21 20.20
C PRO A 197 -8.63 10.29 19.42
N ARG A 198 -8.00 10.94 18.43
CA ARG A 198 -8.62 12.00 17.62
C ARG A 198 -9.14 11.52 16.27
N TYR A 199 -8.85 10.28 15.88
CA TYR A 199 -9.24 9.80 14.55
C TYR A 199 -10.70 9.35 14.48
N ARG A 200 -11.35 9.68 13.37
CA ARG A 200 -12.66 9.12 12.99
C ARG A 200 -12.43 7.72 12.43
N HIS A 201 -13.06 6.72 13.06
CA HIS A 201 -12.90 5.32 12.71
C HIS A 201 -14.15 4.81 11.98
N PHE A 202 -13.98 4.42 10.71
CA PHE A 202 -15.04 3.78 9.94
C PHE A 202 -15.00 2.27 10.12
N LYS A 203 -16.17 1.66 10.24
CA LYS A 203 -16.30 0.20 10.27
C LYS A 203 -16.18 -0.35 8.85
N PRO A 204 -15.36 -1.40 8.60
CA PRO A 204 -15.30 -2.04 7.29
C PRO A 204 -16.68 -2.60 6.91
N GLN A 205 -17.09 -2.38 5.66
CA GLN A 205 -18.44 -2.70 5.17
C GLN A 205 -18.41 -3.86 4.18
N GLY A 206 -18.14 -5.07 4.67
CA GLY A 206 -18.14 -6.30 3.88
C GLY A 206 -16.96 -6.44 2.91
N ASN A 207 -16.94 -7.53 2.14
CA ASN A 207 -15.84 -7.82 1.21
C ASN A 207 -16.12 -7.22 -0.19
N PRO A 208 -15.42 -6.14 -0.60
CA PRO A 208 -15.63 -5.50 -1.90
C PRO A 208 -15.29 -6.41 -3.08
N LEU A 209 -14.29 -7.30 -2.95
CA LEU A 209 -13.92 -8.24 -4.02
C LEU A 209 -15.04 -9.24 -4.29
N SER A 210 -15.67 -9.76 -3.22
CA SER A 210 -16.81 -10.67 -3.35
C SER A 210 -17.97 -10.01 -4.09
N ARG A 211 -18.28 -8.75 -3.77
CA ARG A 211 -19.33 -7.97 -4.46
C ARG A 211 -18.99 -7.73 -5.93
N PHE A 212 -17.76 -7.35 -6.24
CA PHE A 212 -17.30 -7.18 -7.61
C PHE A 212 -17.43 -8.49 -8.41
N CYS A 213 -17.01 -9.62 -7.84
CA CYS A 213 -17.15 -10.92 -8.46
C CYS A 213 -18.62 -11.34 -8.65
N GLN A 214 -19.52 -11.02 -7.71
CA GLN A 214 -20.95 -11.27 -7.84
C GLN A 214 -21.54 -10.54 -9.04
N VAL A 215 -21.22 -9.26 -9.24
CA VAL A 215 -21.67 -8.47 -10.40
C VAL A 215 -21.13 -9.07 -11.70
N LEU A 216 -19.85 -9.45 -11.73
CA LEU A 216 -19.21 -10.03 -12.91
C LEU A 216 -19.85 -11.38 -13.29
N VAL A 217 -20.08 -12.25 -12.31
CA VAL A 217 -20.75 -13.54 -12.50
C VAL A 217 -22.21 -13.34 -12.95
N ALA A 218 -22.94 -12.42 -12.33
CA ALA A 218 -24.33 -12.11 -12.69
C ALA A 218 -24.42 -11.56 -14.12
N ALA A 219 -23.54 -10.63 -14.52
CA ALA A 219 -23.50 -10.07 -15.86
C ALA A 219 -23.19 -11.14 -16.93
N ILE A 220 -22.25 -12.06 -16.65
CA ILE A 220 -21.93 -13.17 -17.57
C ILE A 220 -23.12 -14.13 -17.69
N ARG A 221 -23.77 -14.49 -16.58
CA ARG A 221 -24.96 -15.37 -16.59
C ARG A 221 -26.11 -14.75 -17.39
N LYS A 222 -26.31 -13.44 -17.26
CA LYS A 222 -27.36 -12.66 -17.93
C LYS A 222 -26.93 -12.12 -19.30
N TRP A 223 -25.79 -12.57 -19.87
CA TRP A 223 -25.29 -12.08 -21.16
C TRP A 223 -26.32 -12.33 -22.29
N LYS A 224 -27.03 -13.45 -22.28
CA LYS A 224 -27.99 -13.76 -23.37
C LYS A 224 -29.36 -13.12 -23.20
N VAL A 225 -29.60 -12.38 -22.11
CA VAL A 225 -30.87 -11.69 -21.87
C VAL A 225 -30.89 -10.43 -22.73
N GLY A 226 -31.85 -10.35 -23.65
CA GLY A 226 -32.07 -9.17 -24.47
C GLY A 226 -32.67 -8.06 -23.62
N ILE A 227 -32.07 -6.87 -23.67
CA ILE A 227 -32.64 -5.66 -23.08
C ILE A 227 -33.83 -5.28 -23.97
N MET A 228 -35.06 -5.40 -23.46
CA MET A 228 -36.24 -4.95 -24.21
C MET A 228 -36.24 -3.42 -24.28
N PRO A 229 -36.54 -2.81 -25.45
CA PRO A 229 -36.57 -1.36 -25.59
C PRO A 229 -37.79 -0.82 -24.82
N GLY A 230 -37.57 -0.32 -23.61
CA GLY A 230 -38.61 0.28 -22.76
C GLY A 230 -38.49 0.00 -21.25
N ASP A 231 -37.71 -1.01 -20.84
CA ASP A 231 -37.42 -1.30 -19.42
C ASP A 231 -36.09 -0.69 -18.98
N ASP A 232 -36.06 0.63 -18.81
CA ASP A 232 -34.89 1.37 -18.29
C ASP A 232 -34.74 1.25 -16.75
N HIS A 233 -35.57 0.42 -16.09
CA HIS A 233 -35.53 0.25 -14.65
C HIS A 233 -34.56 -0.87 -14.26
N LEU A 234 -33.27 -0.53 -14.22
CA LEU A 234 -32.28 -1.34 -13.51
C LEU A 234 -32.73 -1.53 -12.06
N PHE A 235 -32.61 -2.75 -11.53
CA PHE A 235 -33.01 -3.01 -10.16
C PHE A 235 -32.15 -2.22 -9.18
N GLU A 236 -32.79 -1.33 -8.43
CA GLU A 236 -32.19 -0.58 -7.34
C GLU A 236 -32.68 -1.10 -6.00
N THR A 237 -31.78 -1.62 -5.18
CA THR A 237 -32.10 -2.02 -3.80
C THR A 237 -32.48 -0.80 -2.97
N ASP A 238 -33.51 -0.93 -2.14
CA ASP A 238 -33.97 0.15 -1.28
C ASP A 238 -32.91 0.53 -0.23
N LYS A 239 -32.87 1.80 0.22
CA LYS A 239 -31.79 2.32 1.08
C LYS A 239 -31.60 1.50 2.36
N ASN A 240 -32.67 0.90 2.88
CA ASN A 240 -32.66 0.10 4.10
C ASN A 240 -32.12 -1.33 3.92
N GLU A 241 -32.13 -1.87 2.69
CA GLU A 241 -31.66 -3.23 2.36
C GLU A 241 -30.27 -3.25 1.72
N SER A 242 -29.71 -2.06 1.44
CA SER A 242 -28.37 -1.96 0.88
C SER A 242 -27.32 -2.60 1.79
N ALA A 243 -26.48 -3.46 1.20
CA ALA A 243 -25.38 -4.11 1.91
C ALA A 243 -24.31 -3.12 2.43
N ILE A 244 -24.41 -1.84 2.05
CA ILE A 244 -23.47 -0.77 2.36
C ILE A 244 -24.22 0.30 3.16
N LYS A 245 -24.21 0.16 4.50
CA LYS A 245 -24.96 1.02 5.40
C LYS A 245 -24.28 2.39 5.50
N GLY A 246 -24.85 3.41 4.88
CA GLY A 246 -24.37 4.79 4.97
C GLY A 246 -23.35 5.21 3.90
N ASP A 247 -23.23 4.46 2.80
CA ASP A 247 -22.44 4.90 1.64
C ASP A 247 -23.33 5.56 0.59
N ARG A 248 -22.76 6.53 -0.14
CA ARG A 248 -23.50 7.36 -1.10
C ARG A 248 -23.83 6.54 -2.34
N ARG A 249 -25.09 6.57 -2.79
CA ARG A 249 -25.45 6.00 -4.11
C ARG A 249 -24.65 6.70 -5.21
N ILE A 250 -23.97 5.93 -6.03
CA ILE A 250 -23.29 6.41 -7.23
C ILE A 250 -24.34 6.49 -8.34
N LEU A 251 -24.38 7.62 -9.05
CA LEU A 251 -25.27 7.79 -10.19
C LEU A 251 -24.88 6.81 -11.31
N HIS A 252 -25.88 6.21 -11.95
CA HIS A 252 -25.66 5.33 -13.09
C HIS A 252 -24.87 6.06 -14.19
N THR A 253 -23.93 5.35 -14.82
CA THR A 253 -23.07 5.89 -15.88
C THR A 253 -23.06 4.91 -17.05
N GLU A 254 -23.20 5.42 -18.28
CA GLU A 254 -23.29 4.59 -19.48
C GLU A 254 -21.96 3.95 -19.95
N GLY A 255 -20.86 4.11 -19.20
CA GLY A 255 -19.54 3.64 -19.61
C GLY A 255 -19.38 2.11 -19.67
N PHE A 256 -20.09 1.38 -18.81
CA PHE A 256 -19.98 -0.08 -18.69
C PHE A 256 -21.34 -0.78 -18.83
N ARG A 257 -22.08 -0.50 -19.92
CA ARG A 257 -23.41 -1.08 -20.19
C ARG A 257 -23.49 -2.61 -20.17
N PHE A 258 -22.36 -3.31 -20.29
CA PHE A 258 -22.34 -4.76 -20.17
C PHE A 258 -22.57 -5.23 -18.72
N LEU A 259 -22.13 -4.44 -17.71
CA LEU A 259 -22.32 -4.74 -16.29
C LEU A 259 -23.75 -4.45 -15.83
N ASP A 260 -24.46 -3.54 -16.50
CA ASP A 260 -25.88 -3.25 -16.24
C ASP A 260 -26.75 -4.51 -16.31
N ARG A 261 -26.31 -5.52 -17.07
CA ARG A 261 -26.97 -6.83 -17.17
C ARG A 261 -27.05 -7.57 -15.84
N ALA A 262 -26.17 -7.29 -14.89
CA ALA A 262 -26.26 -7.84 -13.54
C ALA A 262 -27.50 -7.33 -12.79
N ALA A 263 -27.96 -6.11 -13.09
CA ALA A 263 -29.09 -5.45 -12.45
C ALA A 263 -30.43 -5.66 -13.18
N ILE A 264 -30.47 -6.49 -14.23
CA ILE A 264 -31.72 -6.88 -14.89
C ILE A 264 -32.39 -7.98 -14.07
N MET A 265 -33.63 -7.76 -13.64
CA MET A 265 -34.43 -8.80 -12.98
C MET A 265 -34.91 -9.84 -14.00
N THR A 266 -34.65 -11.12 -13.72
CA THR A 266 -35.16 -12.25 -14.50
C THR A 266 -36.20 -13.02 -13.68
N PRO A 267 -37.10 -13.80 -14.31
CA PRO A 267 -38.11 -14.59 -13.59
C PRO A 267 -37.54 -15.51 -12.49
N ASN A 268 -36.30 -15.96 -12.66
CA ASN A 268 -35.61 -16.78 -11.67
C ASN A 268 -35.20 -15.98 -10.41
N ASP A 269 -34.98 -14.67 -10.54
CA ASP A 269 -34.62 -13.82 -9.40
C ASP A 269 -35.85 -13.60 -8.50
N TYR A 270 -37.03 -13.37 -9.09
CA TYR A 270 -38.30 -13.27 -8.34
C TYR A 270 -38.66 -14.54 -7.57
N ALA A 271 -38.33 -15.72 -8.13
CA ALA A 271 -38.57 -17.01 -7.47
C ALA A 271 -37.64 -17.25 -6.25
N THR A 272 -36.58 -16.46 -6.09
CA THR A 272 -35.62 -16.59 -4.97
C THR A 272 -35.94 -15.62 -3.83
N ASP A 273 -36.72 -14.56 -4.08
CA ASP A 273 -37.15 -13.57 -3.07
C ASP A 273 -38.47 -13.97 -2.37
N GLU A 274 -39.18 -15.00 -2.84
CA GLU A 274 -40.45 -15.50 -2.27
C GLU A 274 -40.31 -16.69 -1.28
N GLU A 275 -39.09 -17.19 -1.02
CA GLU A 275 -38.77 -18.20 0.02
C GLU A 275 -38.13 -17.57 1.27
#